data_AF-A1VPQ6-F1
#
_entry.id   AF-A1VPQ6-F1
#
_cell.length_a   1.000
_cell.length_b   1.000
_cell.length_c   1.000
_cell.angle_alpha   90.00
_cell.angle_beta   90.00
_cell.angle_gamma   90.00
#
_symmetry.space_group_name_H-M   'P 1'
#
loop_
_entity.id
_entity.type
_entity.pdbx_description
1 polymer ?
#
loop_
_entity_poly.entity_id
_entity_poly.type
_entity_poly.pdbx_seq_one_letter_code
_entity_poly.pdbx_strand_id
1 'polypeptide(L)'
;MHDSPWPDDKEQWVIWNGLSGMIAMAAIGRVEVAPDGRRAWLDKPFEMAGPFSLDALETDGRVAFAACIVMSRQRWQDDQGALRRDAYEKRRAAKERLHEEQARFNKGRRGRRSDDKPFDERQHRETLNLPVDGKLELSQVKTAYRRLAQKAHPDVGGSHEQFLRITQARNALLDCIS
;
A
#
# COMPACT_ATOMS: atom_id res chain seq x y z
N MET A 1 -21.77 3.85 40.40
CA MET A 1 -21.15 5.15 40.13
C MET A 1 -19.65 4.90 40.09
N HIS A 2 -19.07 4.79 38.90
CA HIS A 2 -17.63 4.64 38.74
C HIS A 2 -17.06 6.03 38.50
N ASP A 3 -16.71 6.74 39.58
CA ASP A 3 -15.85 7.91 39.51
C ASP A 3 -14.45 7.42 39.14
N SER A 4 -14.17 7.35 37.84
CA SER A 4 -12.79 7.36 37.36
C SER A 4 -12.33 8.83 37.43
N PRO A 5 -11.35 9.18 38.28
CA PRO A 5 -10.77 10.50 38.21
C PRO A 5 -10.11 10.61 36.84
N TRP A 6 -10.64 11.51 36.01
CA TRP A 6 -9.97 11.89 34.77
C TRP A 6 -8.52 12.25 35.10
N PRO A 7 -7.51 11.67 34.44
CA PRO A 7 -6.12 12.07 34.63
C PRO A 7 -5.91 13.39 33.86
N ASP A 8 -6.54 14.46 34.32
CA ASP A 8 -6.65 15.72 33.59
C ASP A 8 -5.41 16.63 33.73
N ASP A 9 -4.37 16.17 34.44
CA ASP A 9 -3.14 16.95 34.69
C ASP A 9 -1.85 16.26 34.21
N LYS A 10 -1.95 15.17 33.43
CA LYS A 10 -0.73 14.61 32.81
C LYS A 10 -0.35 15.44 31.60
N GLU A 11 0.83 16.05 31.64
CA GLU A 11 1.41 16.79 30.51
C GLU A 11 1.33 15.97 29.22
N GLN A 12 0.63 16.51 28.22
CA GLN A 12 0.40 15.85 26.95
C GLN A 12 1.45 16.26 25.92
N TRP A 13 1.98 15.25 25.24
CA TRP A 13 2.99 15.38 24.21
C TRP A 13 2.38 15.08 22.84
N VAL A 14 2.85 15.81 21.83
CA VAL A 14 2.45 15.61 20.44
C VAL A 14 3.28 14.48 19.85
N ILE A 15 2.62 13.48 19.30
CA ILE A 15 3.21 12.42 18.49
C ILE A 15 2.93 12.73 17.03
N TRP A 16 3.98 12.97 16.26
CA TRP A 16 3.90 13.20 14.82
C TRP A 16 4.58 12.07 14.06
N ASN A 17 3.88 11.45 13.12
CA ASN A 17 4.46 10.51 12.16
C ASN A 17 4.39 11.11 10.76
N GLY A 18 5.53 11.57 10.24
CA GLY A 18 5.60 12.19 8.91
C GLY A 18 5.33 11.23 7.74
N LEU A 19 5.54 9.92 7.94
CA LEU A 19 5.31 8.91 6.91
C LEU A 19 3.80 8.70 6.68
N SER A 20 3.03 8.52 7.76
CA SER A 20 1.57 8.34 7.70
C SER A 20 0.79 9.66 7.70
N GLY A 21 1.41 10.76 8.13
CA GLY A 21 0.73 12.03 8.39
C GLY A 21 -0.15 12.02 9.64
N MET A 22 0.09 11.07 10.55
CA MET A 22 -0.67 10.92 11.79
C MET A 22 -0.19 11.93 12.85
N ILE A 23 -1.14 12.60 13.49
CA ILE A 23 -0.93 13.43 14.69
C ILE A 23 -1.75 12.79 15.81
N ALA A 24 -1.13 12.54 16.96
CA ALA A 24 -1.81 12.09 18.16
C ALA A 24 -1.27 12.85 19.38
N MET A 25 -2.08 12.94 20.43
CA MET A 25 -1.64 13.43 21.74
C MET A 25 -1.54 12.24 22.69
N ALA A 26 -0.48 12.18 23.48
CA ALA A 26 -0.37 11.18 24.54
C ALA A 26 0.41 11.72 25.72
N ALA A 27 0.05 11.26 26.91
CA ALA A 27 0.82 11.48 28.12
C ALA A 27 2.04 10.55 28.18
N ILE A 28 3.01 10.87 29.04
CA ILE A 28 4.02 9.91 29.45
C ILE A 28 3.38 8.90 30.41
N GLY A 29 3.59 7.61 30.14
CA GLY A 29 3.05 6.49 30.92
C GLY A 29 4.08 5.96 31.91
N ARG A 30 4.97 5.09 31.42
CA ARG A 30 6.04 4.47 32.20
C ARG A 30 7.34 5.25 32.05
N VAL A 31 8.06 5.44 33.15
CA VAL A 31 9.42 6.00 33.14
C VAL A 31 10.34 5.07 33.91
N GLU A 32 11.49 4.76 33.32
CA GLU A 32 12.57 4.01 33.94
C GLU A 32 13.80 4.89 34.07
N VAL A 33 14.42 4.85 35.24
CA VAL A 33 15.70 5.52 35.48
C VAL A 33 16.81 4.52 35.22
N ALA A 34 17.65 4.82 34.25
CA ALA A 34 18.83 4.03 33.90
C ALA A 34 20.10 4.87 34.15
N PRO A 35 21.29 4.25 34.21
CA PRO A 35 22.55 4.97 34.44
C PRO A 35 22.85 6.02 33.37
N ASP A 36 22.27 5.88 32.18
CA ASP A 36 22.39 6.77 31.02
C ASP A 36 21.26 7.82 30.93
N GLY A 37 20.35 7.87 31.91
CA GLY A 37 19.27 8.86 32.00
C GLY A 37 17.88 8.24 32.16
N ARG A 38 16.85 9.09 32.05
CA ARG A 38 15.44 8.68 32.13
C ARG A 38 14.92 8.22 30.77
N ARG A 39 14.41 7.00 30.71
CA ARG A 39 13.75 6.40 29.54
C ARG A 39 12.26 6.35 29.77
N ALA A 40 11.48 6.81 28.80
CA ALA A 40 10.03 6.88 28.91
C ALA A 40 9.32 6.09 27.80
N TRP A 41 8.10 5.67 28.14
CA TRP A 41 7.09 5.13 27.24
C TRP A 41 5.86 6.01 27.34
N LEU A 42 5.13 6.12 26.23
CA LEU A 42 3.86 6.83 26.20
C LEU A 42 2.78 6.05 26.99
N ASP A 43 1.75 6.76 27.42
CA ASP A 43 0.56 6.15 28.04
C ASP A 43 -0.34 5.55 26.93
N LYS A 44 -1.39 4.82 27.34
CA LYS A 44 -2.37 4.23 26.42
C LYS A 44 -2.90 5.27 25.42
N PRO A 45 -3.08 4.90 24.13
CA PRO A 45 -2.91 3.57 23.53
C PRO A 45 -1.48 3.24 23.06
N PHE A 46 -0.50 4.07 23.41
CA PHE A 46 0.87 4.01 22.86
C PHE A 46 1.88 3.43 23.87
N GLU A 47 1.44 2.58 24.79
CA GLU A 47 2.31 1.95 25.82
C GLU A 47 3.49 1.15 25.25
N MET A 48 3.39 0.69 24.00
CA MET A 48 4.48 0.03 23.27
C MET A 48 5.45 1.00 22.59
N ALA A 49 5.12 2.29 22.51
CA ALA A 49 5.95 3.31 21.90
C ALA A 49 6.95 3.87 22.92
N GLY A 50 8.07 3.19 22.99
CA GLY A 50 9.26 3.51 23.78
C GLY A 50 10.24 2.32 23.73
N PRO A 51 11.41 2.42 24.38
CA PRO A 51 11.88 3.55 25.16
C PRO A 51 12.39 4.72 24.28
N PHE A 52 12.17 5.95 24.74
CA PHE A 52 12.88 7.15 24.27
C PHE A 52 13.44 7.93 25.46
N SER A 53 14.40 8.82 25.23
CA SER A 53 14.97 9.65 26.31
C SER A 53 13.98 10.73 26.72
N LEU A 54 13.54 10.69 27.98
CA LEU A 54 12.70 11.72 28.58
C LEU A 54 13.49 13.00 28.82
N ASP A 55 14.75 12.89 29.24
CA ASP A 55 15.62 14.04 29.48
C ASP A 55 15.84 14.86 28.20
N ALA A 56 16.07 14.19 27.06
CA ALA A 56 16.18 14.86 25.77
C ALA A 56 14.86 15.51 25.35
N LEU A 57 13.72 14.83 25.59
CA LEU A 57 12.40 15.37 25.27
C LEU A 57 12.09 16.64 26.08
N GLU A 58 12.40 16.66 27.37
CA GLU A 58 12.21 17.82 28.24
C GLU A 58 13.20 18.96 27.89
N THR A 59 14.45 18.63 27.56
CA THR A 59 15.50 19.62 27.26
C THR A 59 15.33 20.27 25.89
N ASP A 60 15.15 19.47 24.85
CA ASP A 60 15.07 19.95 23.45
C ASP A 60 13.63 20.29 23.04
N GLY A 61 12.66 19.84 23.83
CA GLY A 61 11.23 19.91 23.52
C GLY A 61 10.81 18.93 22.43
N ARG A 62 11.71 18.04 21.98
CA ARG A 62 11.42 17.00 20.98
C ARG A 62 12.41 15.83 21.06
N VAL A 63 11.93 14.65 20.72
CA VAL A 63 12.76 13.44 20.56
C VAL A 63 12.26 12.61 19.38
N ALA A 64 13.18 12.11 18.58
CA ALA A 64 12.85 11.18 17.50
C ALA A 64 12.78 9.75 18.05
N PHE A 65 11.74 9.01 17.68
CA PHE A 65 11.56 7.61 18.04
C PHE A 65 10.95 6.83 16.88
N ALA A 66 11.72 5.89 16.33
CA ALA A 66 11.35 5.13 15.12
C ALA A 66 10.91 6.07 13.98
N ALA A 67 9.72 5.87 13.42
CA ALA A 67 9.15 6.73 12.37
C ALA A 67 8.39 7.96 12.92
N CYS A 68 8.36 8.13 14.24
CA CYS A 68 7.62 9.18 14.93
C CYS A 68 8.58 10.20 15.56
N ILE A 69 8.07 11.40 15.79
CA ILE A 69 8.71 12.42 16.61
C ILE A 69 7.73 12.77 17.72
N VAL A 70 8.19 12.65 18.96
CA VAL A 70 7.46 13.10 20.15
C VAL A 70 7.96 14.51 20.47
N MET A 71 7.08 15.47 20.70
CA MET A 71 7.46 16.86 20.94
C MET A 71 6.46 17.59 21.82
N SER A 72 6.91 18.67 22.46
CA SER A 72 6.02 19.53 23.22
C SER A 72 5.02 20.23 22.29
N ARG A 73 3.88 20.65 22.83
CA ARG A 73 2.87 21.37 22.06
C ARG A 73 3.42 22.66 21.46
N GLN A 74 4.32 23.35 22.17
CA GLN A 74 4.99 24.56 21.68
C GLN A 74 5.87 24.26 20.48
N ARG A 75 6.76 23.25 20.58
CA ARG A 75 7.62 22.84 19.46
C ARG A 75 6.83 22.41 18.24
N TRP A 76 5.72 21.70 18.45
CA TRP A 76 4.82 21.36 17.36
C TRP A 76 4.27 22.59 16.65
N GLN A 77 3.79 23.61 17.40
CA GLN A 77 3.26 24.85 16.81
C GLN A 77 4.32 25.59 15.99
N ASP A 78 5.55 25.67 16.50
CA ASP A 78 6.67 26.33 15.82
C ASP A 78 7.09 25.57 14.54
N ASP A 79 7.14 24.23 14.60
CA ASP A 79 7.69 23.38 13.55
C ASP A 79 6.64 22.89 12.53
N GLN A 80 5.33 23.15 12.72
CA GLN A 80 4.25 22.58 11.87
C GLN A 80 4.51 22.75 10.36
N GLY A 81 4.94 23.94 9.96
CA GLY A 81 5.14 24.27 8.55
C GLY A 81 6.34 23.54 7.93
N ALA A 82 7.41 23.34 8.68
CA ALA A 82 8.58 22.59 8.22
C ALA A 82 8.28 21.09 8.18
N LEU A 83 7.67 20.55 9.23
CA LEU A 83 7.32 19.13 9.36
C LEU A 83 6.32 18.67 8.28
N ARG A 84 5.35 19.52 7.93
CA ARG A 84 4.40 19.20 6.85
C ARG A 84 5.05 19.17 5.47
N ARG A 85 6.02 20.04 5.21
CA ARG A 85 6.78 20.06 3.94
C ARG A 85 7.66 18.81 3.80
N ASP A 86 8.44 18.49 4.82
CA ASP A 86 9.27 17.28 4.85
C ASP A 86 8.42 16.00 4.71
N ALA A 87 7.27 15.93 5.39
CA ALA A 87 6.33 14.80 5.25
C ALA A 87 5.70 14.71 3.85
N TYR A 88 5.49 15.84 3.17
CA TYR A 88 5.01 15.83 1.79
C TYR A 88 6.10 15.26 0.85
N GLU A 89 7.34 15.71 0.98
CA GLU A 89 8.48 15.23 0.19
C GLU A 89 8.73 13.74 0.39
N LYS A 90 8.72 13.26 1.65
CA LYS A 90 8.89 11.83 1.95
C LYS A 90 7.77 10.97 1.36
N ARG A 91 6.51 11.43 1.42
CA ARG A 91 5.38 10.73 0.80
C ARG A 91 5.43 10.76 -0.72
N ARG A 92 5.91 11.85 -1.32
CA ARG A 92 6.15 11.95 -2.77
C ARG A 92 7.22 10.95 -3.21
N ALA A 93 8.36 10.93 -2.54
CA ALA A 93 9.45 9.99 -2.84
C ALA A 93 9.01 8.53 -2.66
N ALA A 94 8.25 8.20 -1.61
CA ALA A 94 7.72 6.86 -1.40
C ALA A 94 6.73 6.44 -2.52
N LYS A 95 5.83 7.34 -2.94
CA LYS A 95 4.93 7.09 -4.08
C LYS A 95 5.69 6.91 -5.39
N GLU A 96 6.74 7.70 -5.61
CA GLU A 96 7.55 7.60 -6.82
C GLU A 96 8.31 6.27 -6.89
N ARG A 97 8.89 5.80 -5.78
CA ARG A 97 9.52 4.47 -5.69
C ARG A 97 8.53 3.34 -6.00
N LEU A 98 7.34 3.38 -5.39
CA LEU A 98 6.27 2.40 -5.66
C LEU A 98 5.83 2.42 -7.13
N HIS A 99 5.66 3.62 -7.69
CA HIS A 99 5.29 3.77 -9.10
C HIS A 99 6.39 3.24 -10.03
N GLU A 100 7.66 3.46 -9.70
CA GLU A 100 8.80 2.92 -10.44
C GLU A 100 8.86 1.39 -10.36
N GLU A 101 8.71 0.81 -9.17
CA GLU A 101 8.66 -0.65 -8.97
C GLU A 101 7.50 -1.27 -9.74
N GLN A 102 6.32 -0.66 -9.68
CA GLN A 102 5.15 -1.09 -10.43
C GLN A 102 5.37 -0.94 -11.94
N ALA A 103 6.04 0.12 -12.39
CA ALA A 103 6.41 0.30 -13.79
C ALA A 103 7.41 -0.76 -14.27
N ARG A 104 8.41 -1.13 -13.45
CA ARG A 104 9.35 -2.22 -13.73
C ARG A 104 8.62 -3.56 -13.83
N PHE A 105 7.73 -3.86 -12.88
CA PHE A 105 6.90 -5.06 -12.90
C PHE A 105 5.98 -5.11 -14.14
N ASN A 106 5.34 -3.99 -14.49
CA ASN A 106 4.51 -3.87 -15.67
C ASN A 106 5.31 -3.97 -16.98
N LYS A 107 6.53 -3.44 -17.04
CA LYS A 107 7.44 -3.60 -18.19
C LYS A 107 7.81 -5.08 -18.39
N GLY A 108 8.08 -5.84 -17.32
CA GLY A 108 8.30 -7.29 -17.42
C GLY A 108 7.08 -8.05 -17.95
N ARG A 109 5.86 -7.63 -17.58
CA ARG A 109 4.60 -8.16 -18.16
C ARG A 109 4.36 -7.74 -19.61
N ARG A 110 4.77 -6.53 -20.01
CA ARG A 110 4.64 -6.05 -21.41
C ARG A 110 5.73 -6.61 -22.32
N GLY A 111 6.94 -6.86 -21.83
CA GLY A 111 8.01 -7.54 -22.57
C GLY A 111 7.66 -8.99 -22.93
N ARG A 112 6.87 -9.68 -22.09
CA ARG A 112 6.27 -10.99 -22.43
C ARG A 112 5.06 -10.92 -23.37
N ARG A 113 4.59 -9.73 -23.75
CA ARG A 113 3.47 -9.54 -24.71
C ARG A 113 3.94 -9.20 -26.13
N SER A 114 5.23 -9.33 -26.41
CA SER A 114 5.83 -9.08 -27.73
C SER A 114 6.72 -10.26 -28.13
N ASP A 115 6.20 -11.47 -28.02
CA ASP A 115 6.64 -12.54 -28.91
C ASP A 115 5.80 -12.38 -30.18
N ASP A 116 6.45 -11.88 -31.21
CA ASP A 116 5.97 -11.59 -32.55
C ASP A 116 5.63 -12.91 -33.26
N LYS A 117 4.67 -13.67 -32.72
CA LYS A 117 4.03 -14.75 -33.45
C LYS A 117 3.02 -14.12 -34.40
N PRO A 118 3.06 -14.45 -35.71
CA PRO A 118 2.05 -13.98 -36.63
C PRO A 118 0.67 -14.31 -36.05
N PHE A 119 -0.17 -13.28 -35.96
CA PHE A 119 -1.53 -13.38 -35.46
C PHE A 119 -2.29 -14.41 -36.30
N ASP A 120 -2.50 -15.60 -35.73
CA ASP A 120 -3.28 -16.66 -36.35
C ASP A 120 -4.71 -16.59 -35.81
N GLU A 121 -5.52 -15.77 -36.49
CA GLU A 121 -6.93 -15.59 -36.17
C GLU A 121 -7.68 -16.93 -36.07
N ARG A 122 -7.31 -17.89 -36.93
CA ARG A 122 -7.93 -19.22 -36.98
C ARG A 122 -7.62 -19.99 -35.69
N GLN A 123 -6.38 -20.00 -35.24
CA GLN A 123 -5.98 -20.65 -33.99
C GLN A 123 -6.67 -20.04 -32.77
N HIS A 124 -6.88 -18.71 -32.76
CA HIS A 124 -7.59 -18.03 -31.67
C HIS A 124 -9.10 -18.32 -31.70
N ARG A 125 -9.71 -18.41 -32.89
CA ARG A 125 -11.11 -18.85 -33.05
C ARG A 125 -11.30 -20.29 -32.55
N GLU A 126 -10.40 -21.20 -32.94
CA GLU A 126 -10.41 -22.60 -32.47
C GLU A 126 -10.24 -22.70 -30.94
N THR A 127 -9.33 -21.92 -30.36
CA THR A 127 -9.11 -21.89 -28.89
C THR A 127 -10.36 -21.47 -28.12
N LEU A 128 -11.21 -20.61 -28.71
CA LEU A 128 -12.48 -20.20 -28.13
C LEU A 128 -13.69 -21.04 -28.59
N ASN A 129 -13.47 -22.10 -29.37
CA ASN A 129 -14.53 -22.88 -30.03
C ASN A 129 -15.51 -21.99 -30.83
N LEU A 130 -14.96 -20.99 -31.52
CA LEU A 130 -15.70 -20.08 -32.39
C LEU A 130 -15.61 -20.55 -33.86
N PRO A 131 -16.57 -20.19 -34.73
CA PRO A 131 -16.49 -20.50 -36.14
C PRO A 131 -15.20 -19.94 -36.76
N VAL A 132 -14.43 -20.84 -37.41
CA VAL A 132 -13.16 -20.49 -38.07
C VAL A 132 -13.36 -19.50 -39.22
N ASP A 133 -14.52 -19.57 -39.89
CA ASP A 133 -14.90 -18.72 -41.00
C ASP A 133 -16.17 -17.90 -40.68
N GLY A 134 -16.29 -16.73 -41.30
CA GLY A 134 -17.45 -15.84 -41.16
C GLY A 134 -17.21 -14.61 -40.27
N LYS A 135 -18.23 -13.73 -40.23
CA LYS A 135 -18.20 -12.49 -39.43
C LYS A 135 -18.24 -12.84 -37.95
N LEU A 136 -17.26 -12.34 -37.22
CA LEU A 136 -17.12 -12.58 -35.78
C LEU A 136 -17.61 -11.37 -35.00
N GLU A 137 -18.62 -11.57 -34.16
CA GLU A 137 -19.20 -10.50 -33.34
C GLU A 137 -18.56 -10.43 -31.96
N LEU A 138 -18.41 -9.21 -31.44
CA LEU A 138 -17.86 -8.94 -30.10
C LEU A 138 -18.59 -9.74 -29.00
N SER A 139 -19.91 -9.89 -29.15
CA SER A 139 -20.79 -10.62 -28.22
C SER A 139 -20.48 -12.12 -28.19
N GLN A 140 -20.11 -12.70 -29.33
CA GLN A 140 -19.77 -14.12 -29.46
C GLN A 140 -18.43 -14.41 -28.76
N VAL A 141 -17.42 -13.57 -28.97
CA VAL A 141 -16.10 -13.68 -28.31
C VAL A 141 -16.24 -13.63 -26.79
N LYS A 142 -16.99 -12.65 -26.27
CA LYS A 142 -17.23 -12.49 -24.82
C LYS A 142 -17.99 -13.68 -24.21
N THR A 143 -18.96 -14.22 -24.94
CA THR A 143 -19.78 -15.36 -24.47
C THR A 143 -18.97 -16.65 -24.44
N ALA A 144 -18.22 -16.93 -25.52
CA ALA A 144 -17.32 -18.08 -25.59
C ALA A 144 -16.24 -18.03 -24.50
N TYR A 145 -15.62 -16.86 -24.32
CA TYR A 145 -14.64 -16.63 -23.25
C TYR A 145 -15.23 -16.93 -21.88
N ARG A 146 -16.42 -16.41 -21.54
CA ARG A 146 -17.02 -16.63 -20.22
C ARG A 146 -17.24 -18.11 -19.91
N ARG A 147 -17.75 -18.87 -20.90
CA ARG A 147 -17.99 -20.31 -20.77
C ARG A 147 -16.70 -21.09 -20.56
N LEU A 148 -15.64 -20.76 -21.30
CA LEU A 148 -14.36 -21.46 -21.24
C LEU A 148 -13.54 -21.06 -20.02
N ALA A 149 -13.53 -19.77 -19.67
CA ALA A 149 -12.86 -19.24 -18.49
C ALA A 149 -13.41 -19.85 -17.20
N GLN A 150 -14.73 -20.04 -17.10
CA GLN A 150 -15.35 -20.71 -15.95
C GLN A 150 -14.91 -22.17 -15.81
N LYS A 151 -14.69 -22.89 -16.92
CA LYS A 151 -14.24 -24.29 -16.91
C LYS A 151 -12.73 -24.44 -16.68
N ALA A 152 -11.94 -23.50 -17.19
CA ALA A 152 -10.49 -23.52 -17.09
C ALA A 152 -9.95 -22.81 -15.84
N HIS A 153 -10.82 -22.24 -15.00
CA HIS A 153 -10.38 -21.50 -13.82
C HIS A 153 -9.66 -22.43 -12.82
N PRO A 154 -8.46 -22.07 -12.33
CA PRO A 154 -7.71 -22.91 -11.39
C PRO A 154 -8.48 -23.20 -10.10
N ASP A 155 -9.28 -22.26 -9.63
CA ASP A 155 -10.11 -22.42 -8.42
C ASP A 155 -11.21 -23.48 -8.55
N VAL A 156 -11.57 -23.89 -9.77
CA VAL A 156 -12.53 -25.00 -10.00
C VAL A 156 -11.84 -26.30 -10.45
N GLY A 157 -10.51 -26.36 -10.31
CA GLY A 157 -9.69 -27.51 -10.76
C GLY A 157 -9.24 -27.42 -12.23
N GLY A 158 -9.37 -26.26 -12.87
CA GLY A 158 -8.88 -26.03 -14.23
C GLY A 158 -7.37 -25.79 -14.30
N SER A 159 -6.79 -25.90 -15.51
CA SER A 159 -5.37 -25.61 -15.70
C SER A 159 -5.12 -24.11 -15.87
N HIS A 160 -4.20 -23.57 -15.06
CA HIS A 160 -3.74 -22.18 -15.19
C HIS A 160 -3.22 -21.87 -16.60
N GLU A 161 -2.52 -22.81 -17.24
CA GLU A 161 -2.04 -22.63 -18.61
C GLU A 161 -3.18 -22.56 -19.63
N GLN A 162 -4.22 -23.38 -19.46
CA GLN A 162 -5.41 -23.35 -20.32
C GLN A 162 -6.16 -22.03 -20.16
N PHE A 163 -6.31 -21.54 -18.93
CA PHE A 163 -6.91 -20.24 -18.66
C PHE A 163 -6.14 -19.10 -19.35
N LEU A 164 -4.80 -19.11 -19.26
CA LEU A 164 -3.96 -18.13 -19.94
C LEU A 164 -4.13 -18.16 -21.46
N ARG A 165 -4.18 -19.35 -22.09
CA ARG A 165 -4.42 -19.50 -23.54
C ARG A 165 -5.77 -18.93 -23.96
N ILE A 166 -6.82 -19.22 -23.19
CA ILE A 166 -8.19 -18.70 -23.43
C ILE A 166 -8.23 -17.17 -23.31
N THR A 167 -7.56 -16.60 -22.29
CA THR A 167 -7.46 -15.14 -22.11
C THR A 167 -6.66 -14.47 -23.24
N GLN A 168 -5.58 -15.10 -23.70
CA GLN A 168 -4.78 -14.59 -24.81
C GLN A 168 -5.58 -14.55 -26.12
N ALA A 169 -6.26 -15.66 -26.46
CA ALA A 169 -7.11 -15.74 -27.65
C ALA A 169 -8.24 -14.70 -27.64
N ARG A 170 -8.87 -14.45 -26.48
CA ARG A 170 -9.87 -13.39 -26.34
C ARG A 170 -9.30 -12.02 -26.67
N ASN A 171 -8.17 -11.63 -26.05
CA ASN A 171 -7.62 -10.29 -26.26
C ASN A 171 -7.22 -10.08 -27.72
N ALA A 172 -6.57 -11.07 -28.32
CA ALA A 172 -6.15 -11.00 -29.72
C ALA A 172 -7.35 -10.81 -30.67
N LEU A 173 -8.47 -11.54 -30.46
CA LEU A 173 -9.68 -11.36 -31.27
C LEU A 173 -10.40 -10.03 -31.00
N LEU A 174 -10.39 -9.53 -29.77
CA LEU A 174 -10.98 -8.23 -29.44
C LEU A 174 -10.20 -7.09 -30.10
N ASP A 175 -8.88 -7.18 -30.13
CA ASP A 175 -8.00 -6.17 -30.73
C ASP A 175 -8.17 -6.11 -32.27
N CYS A 176 -8.57 -7.22 -32.92
CA CYS A 176 -8.84 -7.25 -34.37
C CYS A 176 -10.27 -6.86 -34.76
N ILE A 177 -11.24 -6.95 -33.86
CA ILE A 177 -12.64 -6.55 -34.10
C ILE A 177 -12.87 -5.07 -33.78
N SER A 178 -11.97 -4.45 -32.99
CA SER A 178 -12.08 -3.05 -32.54
C SER A 178 -11.58 -2.04 -33.56
#